data_AF-A0A1N6IMV5-F1
#
_entry.id   AF-A0A1N6IMV5-F1
#
_cell.length_a   1.000
_cell.length_b   1.000
_cell.length_c   1.000
_cell.angle_alpha   90.00
_cell.angle_beta   90.00
_cell.angle_gamma   90.00
#
_symmetry.space_group_name_H-M   'P 1'
#
loop_
_entity.id
_entity.type
_entity.pdbx_description
1 polymer ?
#
loop_
_entity_poly.entity_id
_entity_poly.type
_entity_poly.pdbx_seq_one_letter_code
_entity_poly.pdbx_strand_id
1 'polypeptide(L)'
;MIARHEFIITNLSENLSAEAVFQTYSKRGTMENYIKEAKNGFYFDKTNSPRFLENHARMMVSVLAYNIVNFMRTLCFTKETKGFQVSTIRLLLFKVAGKLVHSGRKTFLKLSSYHVYHELFHKILRNIQHFKWQ
;
A
#
# COMPACT_ATOMS: atom_id res chain seq x y z
N MET A 1 -34.56 -9.44 -13.50
CA MET A 1 -33.18 -8.98 -13.80
C MET A 1 -33.32 -7.57 -14.35
N ILE A 2 -32.89 -6.53 -13.61
CA ILE A 2 -33.05 -5.14 -14.08
C ILE A 2 -31.90 -4.86 -15.05
N ALA A 3 -32.21 -4.54 -16.31
CA ALA A 3 -31.21 -4.13 -17.28
C ALA A 3 -30.58 -2.80 -16.84
N ARG A 4 -29.31 -2.84 -16.47
CA ARG A 4 -28.55 -1.64 -16.05
C ARG A 4 -27.95 -1.00 -17.29
N HIS A 5 -28.40 0.20 -17.62
CA HIS A 5 -27.86 0.98 -18.74
C HIS A 5 -26.80 1.93 -18.19
N GLU A 6 -25.60 1.92 -18.79
CA GLU A 6 -24.49 2.79 -18.42
C GLU A 6 -24.04 3.57 -19.65
N PHE A 7 -23.76 4.87 -19.47
CA PHE A 7 -23.30 5.76 -20.52
C PHE A 7 -21.99 6.40 -20.08
N ILE A 8 -21.00 6.49 -20.98
CA ILE A 8 -19.73 7.15 -20.74
C ILE A 8 -19.61 8.32 -21.71
N ILE A 9 -19.46 9.52 -21.18
CA ILE A 9 -19.10 10.72 -21.95
C ILE A 9 -17.57 10.83 -21.90
N THR A 10 -16.93 10.90 -23.07
CA THR A 10 -15.47 10.91 -23.17
C THR A 10 -15.01 11.89 -24.25
N ASN A 11 -13.81 12.44 -24.08
CA ASN A 11 -13.10 13.25 -25.08
C ASN A 11 -11.96 12.45 -25.76
N LEU A 12 -11.92 11.12 -25.58
CA LEU A 12 -10.98 10.25 -26.28
C LEU A 12 -11.27 10.24 -27.79
N SER A 13 -10.25 9.96 -28.60
CA SER A 13 -10.37 9.93 -30.06
C SER A 13 -11.50 9.00 -30.53
N GLU A 14 -12.23 9.42 -31.55
CA GLU A 14 -13.28 8.64 -32.20
C GLU A 14 -12.79 7.30 -32.76
N ASN A 15 -11.49 7.15 -32.99
CA ASN A 15 -10.87 5.91 -33.46
C ASN A 15 -10.79 4.82 -32.39
N LEU A 16 -11.10 5.14 -31.13
CA LEU A 16 -11.09 4.20 -30.02
C LEU A 16 -12.42 3.45 -29.93
N SER A 17 -12.37 2.12 -29.85
CA SER A 17 -13.59 1.32 -29.72
C SER A 17 -14.33 1.63 -28.41
N ALA A 18 -15.66 1.54 -28.45
CA ALA A 18 -16.50 1.68 -27.25
C ALA A 18 -16.05 0.71 -26.14
N GLU A 19 -15.68 -0.52 -26.50
CA GLU A 19 -15.12 -1.50 -25.56
C GLU A 19 -13.87 -0.97 -24.85
N ALA A 20 -12.92 -0.40 -25.59
CA ALA A 20 -11.70 0.15 -24.99
C ALA A 20 -11.98 1.36 -24.08
N VAL A 21 -12.99 2.17 -24.40
CA VAL A 21 -13.49 3.24 -23.52
C VAL A 21 -14.03 2.65 -22.20
N PHE A 22 -14.91 1.66 -22.28
CA PHE A 22 -15.47 0.99 -21.10
C PHE A 22 -14.39 0.27 -20.27
N GLN A 23 -13.45 -0.42 -20.91
CA GLN A 23 -12.33 -1.07 -20.22
C GLN A 23 -11.43 -0.06 -19.49
N THR A 24 -11.18 1.10 -20.11
CA THR A 24 -10.41 2.17 -19.49
C THR A 24 -11.14 2.76 -18.30
N TYR A 25 -12.44 3.04 -18.44
CA TYR A 25 -13.26 3.57 -17.34
C TYR A 25 -13.39 2.57 -16.18
N SER A 26 -13.49 1.28 -16.48
CA SER A 26 -13.59 0.21 -15.48
C SER A 26 -12.39 0.18 -14.52
N LYS A 27 -11.20 0.63 -14.96
CA LYS A 27 -10.01 0.76 -14.10
C LYS A 27 -10.19 1.79 -12.97
N ARG A 28 -11.19 2.67 -13.05
CA ARG A 28 -11.54 3.61 -11.96
C ARG A 28 -11.92 2.88 -10.68
N GLY A 29 -12.58 1.73 -10.77
CA GLY A 29 -12.93 0.91 -9.61
C GLY A 29 -11.69 0.44 -8.83
N THR A 30 -10.60 0.15 -9.54
CA THR A 30 -9.31 -0.20 -8.92
C THR A 30 -8.73 0.98 -8.15
N MET A 31 -8.83 2.20 -8.67
CA MET A 31 -8.40 3.42 -7.96
C MET A 31 -9.21 3.66 -6.69
N GLU A 32 -10.52 3.44 -6.72
CA GLU A 32 -11.36 3.53 -5.51
C GLU A 32 -10.92 2.52 -4.44
N ASN A 33 -10.50 1.32 -4.84
CA ASN A 33 -9.95 0.33 -3.90
C ASN A 33 -8.64 0.80 -3.25
N TYR A 34 -7.72 1.42 -4.00
CA TYR A 34 -6.50 2.00 -3.42
C TYR A 34 -6.79 3.16 -2.46
N ILE A 35 -7.75 4.02 -2.79
CA ILE A 35 -8.17 5.11 -1.90
C ILE A 35 -8.77 4.54 -0.60
N LYS A 36 -9.62 3.51 -0.70
CA LYS A 36 -10.18 2.82 0.47
C LYS A 36 -9.09 2.18 1.33
N GLU A 37 -8.10 1.55 0.70
CA GLU A 37 -6.97 0.95 1.40
C GLU A 37 -6.12 2.01 2.13
N ALA A 38 -5.86 3.16 1.52
CA ALA A 38 -5.14 4.26 2.17
C ALA A 38 -5.92 4.86 3.35
N LYS A 39 -7.24 5.06 3.21
CA LYS A 39 -8.13 5.49 4.30
C LYS A 39 -8.11 4.52 5.47
N ASN A 40 -8.44 3.26 5.21
CA ASN A 40 -8.55 2.25 6.26
C ASN A 40 -7.19 1.83 6.84
N GLY A 41 -6.15 1.80 6.01
CA GLY A 41 -4.82 1.33 6.37
C GLY A 41 -3.92 2.38 7.00
N PHE A 42 -4.10 3.67 6.66
CA PHE A 42 -3.23 4.78 7.07
C PHE A 42 -3.98 6.00 7.61
N TYR A 43 -5.28 5.90 7.86
CA TYR A 43 -6.11 6.98 8.40
C TYR A 43 -6.02 8.27 7.57
N PHE A 44 -5.99 8.12 6.25
CA PHE A 44 -5.84 9.22 5.30
C PHE A 44 -6.95 10.28 5.44
N ASP A 45 -8.15 9.86 5.84
CA ASP A 45 -9.34 10.70 6.02
C ASP A 45 -9.54 11.24 7.44
N LYS A 46 -8.61 10.96 8.37
CA LYS A 46 -8.77 11.40 9.76
C LYS A 46 -8.35 12.86 9.95
N THR A 47 -9.33 13.69 10.27
CA THR A 47 -9.22 15.15 10.43
C THR A 47 -9.61 15.57 11.85
N ASN A 48 -8.68 15.42 12.78
CA ASN A 48 -8.93 15.69 14.20
C ASN A 48 -8.60 17.13 14.62
N SER A 49 -7.96 17.93 13.76
CA SER A 49 -7.66 19.34 14.05
C SER A 49 -8.78 20.26 13.53
N PRO A 50 -9.07 21.38 14.19
CA PRO A 50 -9.94 22.42 13.64
C PRO A 50 -9.30 23.18 12.46
N ARG A 51 -7.99 23.06 12.24
CA ARG A 51 -7.25 23.82 11.22
C ARG A 51 -6.99 22.98 9.97
N PHE A 52 -7.26 23.57 8.81
CA PHE A 52 -7.06 22.93 7.50
C PHE A 52 -5.60 22.49 7.28
N LEU A 53 -4.63 23.37 7.56
CA LEU A 53 -3.20 23.09 7.30
C LEU A 53 -2.69 21.87 8.07
N GLU A 54 -3.10 21.71 9.33
CA GLU A 54 -2.69 20.59 10.18
C GLU A 54 -3.27 19.27 9.66
N ASN A 55 -4.55 19.28 9.26
CA ASN A 55 -5.20 18.12 8.64
C ASN A 55 -4.57 17.77 7.28
N HIS A 56 -4.24 18.78 6.47
CA HIS A 56 -3.59 18.59 5.18
C HIS A 56 -2.19 17.97 5.34
N ALA A 57 -1.37 18.50 6.26
CA ALA A 57 -0.05 17.94 6.54
C ALA A 57 -0.15 16.47 7.01
N ARG A 58 -1.11 16.17 7.90
CA ARG A 58 -1.38 14.80 8.36
C ARG A 58 -1.76 13.87 7.20
N MET A 59 -2.67 14.32 6.33
CA MET A 59 -3.09 13.60 5.14
C MET A 59 -1.88 13.30 4.23
N MET A 60 -1.00 14.28 4.01
CA MET A 60 0.21 14.10 3.18
C MET A 60 1.17 13.06 3.77
N VAL A 61 1.35 13.02 5.10
CA VAL A 61 2.14 11.97 5.75
C VAL A 61 1.51 10.59 5.55
N SER A 62 0.18 10.48 5.66
CA SER A 62 -0.54 9.22 5.38
C SER A 62 -0.35 8.75 3.94
N VAL A 63 -0.40 9.65 2.95
CA VAL A 63 -0.12 9.32 1.54
C VAL A 63 1.31 8.85 1.35
N LEU A 64 2.28 9.55 1.94
CA LEU A 64 3.69 9.19 1.82
C LEU A 64 3.94 7.81 2.41
N ALA A 65 3.41 7.52 3.60
CA ALA A 65 3.54 6.21 4.24
C ALA A 65 2.88 5.09 3.42
N TYR A 66 1.69 5.34 2.86
CA TYR A 66 1.02 4.40 1.95
C TYR A 66 1.87 4.11 0.71
N ASN A 67 2.43 5.15 0.09
CA ASN A 67 3.28 5.02 -1.08
C ASN A 67 4.57 4.25 -0.77
N ILE A 68 5.21 4.48 0.38
CA ILE A 68 6.40 3.73 0.80
C ILE A 68 6.08 2.23 0.93
N VAL A 69 4.97 1.88 1.57
CA VAL A 69 4.56 0.47 1.70
C VAL A 69 4.18 -0.13 0.35
N ASN A 70 3.54 0.64 -0.53
CA ASN A 70 3.26 0.21 -1.90
C ASN A 70 4.52 0.00 -2.73
N PHE A 71 5.54 0.85 -2.60
CA PHE A 71 6.82 0.66 -3.27
C PHE A 71 7.53 -0.58 -2.74
N MET A 72 7.57 -0.76 -1.42
CA MET A 72 8.11 -1.98 -0.80
C MET A 72 7.39 -3.22 -1.36
N ARG A 73 6.05 -3.19 -1.44
CA ARG A 73 5.24 -4.26 -2.04
C ARG A 73 5.58 -4.50 -3.51
N THR A 74 5.67 -3.46 -4.32
CA THR A 74 5.90 -3.61 -5.77
C THR A 74 7.31 -4.09 -6.09
N LEU A 75 8.31 -3.61 -5.35
CA LEU A 75 9.73 -3.79 -5.63
C LEU A 75 10.32 -5.01 -4.92
N CYS A 76 9.92 -5.28 -3.69
CA CYS A 76 10.61 -6.27 -2.84
C CYS A 76 9.80 -7.56 -2.60
N PHE A 77 8.51 -7.61 -2.96
CA PHE A 77 7.68 -8.80 -2.76
C PHE A 77 7.71 -9.72 -3.98
N THR A 78 7.48 -11.03 -3.75
CA THR A 78 7.37 -12.06 -4.80
C THR A 78 5.98 -12.03 -5.45
N LYS A 79 5.82 -12.66 -6.63
CA LYS A 79 4.52 -12.72 -7.33
C LYS A 79 3.36 -13.18 -6.44
N GLU A 80 3.61 -14.15 -5.57
CA GLU A 80 2.63 -14.70 -4.62
C GLU A 80 2.21 -13.71 -3.52
N THR A 81 3.09 -12.79 -3.14
CA THR A 81 2.89 -11.89 -2.00
C THR A 81 2.58 -10.45 -2.43
N LYS A 82 2.75 -10.11 -3.71
CA LYS A 82 2.42 -8.79 -4.29
C LYS A 82 0.95 -8.40 -4.15
N GLY A 83 0.05 -9.36 -4.01
CA GLY A 83 -1.39 -9.12 -3.81
C GLY A 83 -1.79 -8.73 -2.39
N PHE A 84 -0.84 -8.68 -1.43
CA PHE A 84 -1.19 -8.40 -0.04
C PHE A 84 -1.68 -6.97 0.16
N GLN A 85 -2.77 -6.86 0.93
CA GLN A 85 -3.27 -5.59 1.41
C GLN A 85 -2.38 -5.04 2.53
N VAL A 86 -2.40 -3.73 2.72
CA VAL A 86 -1.66 -3.03 3.79
C VAL A 86 -1.95 -3.63 5.17
N SER A 87 -3.20 -4.00 5.45
CA SER A 87 -3.60 -4.64 6.71
C SER A 87 -2.86 -5.97 6.93
N THR A 88 -2.78 -6.80 5.89
CA THR A 88 -2.02 -8.05 5.89
C THR A 88 -0.52 -7.78 6.07
N ILE A 89 0.06 -6.85 5.31
CA ILE A 89 1.48 -6.46 5.46
C ILE A 89 1.78 -6.03 6.90
N ARG A 90 0.90 -5.22 7.49
CA ARG A 90 1.00 -4.78 8.88
C ARG A 90 1.00 -5.96 9.84
N LEU A 91 0.10 -6.92 9.68
CA LEU A 91 0.03 -8.10 10.52
C LEU A 91 1.28 -8.98 10.38
N LEU A 92 1.72 -9.26 9.16
CA LEU A 92 2.78 -10.22 8.89
C LEU A 92 4.18 -9.67 9.20
N LEU A 93 4.43 -8.39 8.93
CA LEU A 93 5.77 -7.80 8.97
C LEU A 93 5.97 -6.77 10.09
N PHE A 94 4.92 -6.03 10.46
CA PHE A 94 5.06 -4.92 11.43
C PHE A 94 4.51 -5.26 12.81
N LYS A 95 3.53 -6.16 12.92
CA LYS A 95 2.95 -6.62 14.18
C LYS A 95 3.74 -7.82 14.73
N VAL A 96 5.03 -7.61 14.95
CA VAL A 96 5.96 -8.64 15.47
C VAL A 96 6.51 -8.17 16.81
N ALA A 97 6.42 -9.03 17.82
CA ALA A 97 7.06 -8.76 19.10
C ALA A 97 8.58 -8.77 18.92
N GLY A 98 9.24 -7.73 19.41
CA GLY A 98 10.70 -7.62 19.35
C GLY A 98 11.26 -6.81 20.51
N LYS A 99 12.55 -7.04 20.79
CA LYS A 99 13.32 -6.32 21.78
C LYS A 99 14.37 -5.47 21.07
N LEU A 100 14.36 -4.17 21.31
CA LEU A 100 15.45 -3.30 20.93
C LEU A 100 16.58 -3.49 21.94
N VAL A 101 17.74 -3.94 21.48
CA VAL A 101 18.91 -4.20 22.31
C VAL A 101 20.03 -3.27 21.85
N HIS A 102 20.61 -2.55 22.81
CA HIS A 102 21.80 -1.74 22.57
C HIS A 102 23.03 -2.52 23.04
N SER A 103 24.04 -2.64 22.18
CA SER A 103 25.29 -3.32 22.50
C SER A 103 26.46 -2.59 21.84
N GLY A 104 27.35 -2.04 22.67
CA GLY A 104 28.43 -1.17 22.20
C GLY A 104 27.88 0.09 21.52
N ARG A 105 28.28 0.36 20.27
CA ARG A 105 27.78 1.49 19.46
C ARG A 105 26.68 1.09 18.47
N LYS A 106 26.08 -0.10 18.62
CA LYS A 106 25.09 -0.63 17.69
C LYS A 106 23.76 -0.92 18.39
N THR A 107 22.68 -0.62 17.69
CA THR A 107 21.32 -0.93 18.11
C THR A 107 20.79 -2.06 17.24
N PHE A 108 20.31 -3.13 17.87
CA PHE A 108 19.79 -4.32 17.22
C PHE A 108 18.31 -4.50 17.55
N LEU A 109 17.48 -4.75 16.55
CA LEU A 109 16.11 -5.20 16.76
C LEU A 109 16.09 -6.73 16.75
N LYS A 110 15.91 -7.35 17.92
CA LYS A 110 15.73 -8.79 18.05
C LYS A 110 14.25 -9.13 17.96
N LEU A 111 13.83 -9.81 16.90
CA LEU A 111 12.46 -10.29 16.75
C LEU A 111 12.25 -11.61 17.50
N SER A 112 11.00 -11.91 17.89
CA SER A 112 10.64 -13.20 18.48
C SER A 112 10.98 -14.35 17.52
N SER A 113 11.63 -15.39 18.04
CA SER A 113 11.92 -16.63 17.30
C SER A 113 10.66 -17.44 16.98
N TYR A 114 9.57 -17.23 17.74
CA TYR A 114 8.28 -17.90 17.52
C TYR A 114 7.37 -17.17 16.52
N HIS A 115 7.87 -16.12 15.85
CA HIS A 115 7.08 -15.43 14.85
C HIS A 115 6.85 -16.32 13.62
N VAL A 116 5.60 -16.69 13.37
CA VAL A 116 5.20 -17.61 12.29
C VAL A 116 5.70 -17.16 10.92
N TYR A 117 5.78 -15.85 10.67
CA TYR A 117 6.16 -15.28 9.38
C TYR A 117 7.61 -14.79 9.32
N HIS A 118 8.49 -15.31 10.19
CA HIS A 118 9.91 -14.93 10.24
C HIS A 118 10.61 -15.12 8.89
N GLU A 119 10.39 -16.24 8.20
CA GLU A 119 10.98 -16.50 6.88
C GLU A 119 10.57 -15.47 5.83
N LEU A 120 9.29 -15.09 5.80
CA LEU A 120 8.79 -14.06 4.90
C LEU A 120 9.41 -12.70 5.22
N PHE A 121 9.48 -12.33 6.51
CA PHE A 121 10.12 -11.10 6.95
C PHE A 121 11.58 -11.02 6.49
N HIS A 122 12.37 -12.06 6.76
CA HIS A 122 13.77 -12.09 6.37
C HIS A 122 13.97 -12.12 4.86
N LYS A 123 13.09 -12.79 4.11
CA LYS A 123 13.11 -12.77 2.65
C LYS A 123 12.90 -11.35 2.10
N ILE A 124 11.88 -10.64 2.59
CA ILE A 124 11.61 -9.26 2.17
C ILE A 124 12.75 -8.33 2.58
N LEU A 125 13.26 -8.47 3.81
CA LEU A 125 14.40 -7.68 4.29
C LEU A 125 15.64 -7.89 3.41
N ARG A 126 15.96 -9.14 3.05
CA ARG A 126 17.04 -9.44 2.10
C ARG A 126 16.78 -8.78 0.75
N ASN A 127 15.57 -8.84 0.22
CA ASN A 127 15.24 -8.20 -1.05
C ASN A 127 15.42 -6.67 -0.98
N ILE A 128 15.05 -6.03 0.13
CA ILE A 128 15.29 -4.60 0.37
C ILE A 128 16.79 -4.30 0.42
N GLN A 129 17.58 -5.11 1.11
CA GLN A 129 19.03 -4.89 1.25
C GLN A 129 19.81 -5.09 -0.06
N HIS A 130 19.35 -6.00 -0.92
CA HIS A 130 19.94 -6.22 -2.24
C HIS A 130 19.35 -5.33 -3.32
N PHE A 131 18.32 -4.54 -3.00
CA PHE A 131 17.69 -3.65 -3.95
C PHE A 131 18.70 -2.59 -4.40
N LYS A 132 19.02 -2.62 -5.70
CA LYS A 132 19.81 -1.61 -6.37
C LYS A 132 18.90 -0.89 -7.35
N TRP A 133 18.87 0.43 -7.27
CA TRP A 133 18.18 1.25 -8.26
C TRP A 133 18.99 1.15 -9.57
N GLN A 134 18.40 0.55 -10.60
CA GLN A 134 18.92 0.57 -11.97
C GLN A 134 18.24 1.70 -12.75
#